data_AF-A0AAW2MS67-F1
#
_entry.id   AF-A0AAW2MS67-F1
#
_cell.length_a   1.000
_cell.length_b   1.000
_cell.length_c   1.000
_cell.angle_alpha   90.00
_cell.angle_beta   90.00
_cell.angle_gamma   90.00
#
_symmetry.space_group_name_H-M   'P 1'
#
loop_
_entity.id
_entity.type
_entity.pdbx_description
1 polymer ?
#
loop_
_entity_poly.entity_id
_entity_poly.type
_entity_poly.pdbx_seq_one_letter_code
_entity_poly.pdbx_strand_id
1 'polypeptide(L)'
;MSFIMHLYDEIEPQLSSVVSCLSVITPEIFGFTACRQLLQMFLAVIFFHCLSLSWQLLFMGKNNVTLKSLLISKNYALAMACSLLEYFVEIYLFPGMKEQWLVSNTGLFLVIVGETIRKLAIITAGRSFTHLIRRYPNDQHKLVTHGIYKYIRHPSYCGFLIWSVGTQIMLCNPVSTLAFAAVVWRFFKERIPYEEFFLRQFFGSGYEEYARRTTSGIPFIK
;
A
#
# COMPACT_ATOMS: atom_id res chain seq x y z
N MET A 1 25.90 38.41 37.27
CA MET A 1 24.68 37.68 37.73
C MET A 1 23.38 38.33 37.24
N SER A 2 23.29 39.67 37.13
CA SER A 2 22.06 40.38 36.71
C SER A 2 21.68 40.20 35.22
N PHE A 3 22.63 40.13 34.29
CA PHE A 3 22.33 40.06 32.85
C PHE A 3 21.70 38.71 32.43
N ILE A 4 22.15 37.60 33.03
CA ILE A 4 21.63 36.26 32.73
C ILE A 4 20.20 36.09 33.26
N MET A 5 19.90 36.66 34.43
CA MET A 5 18.54 36.69 34.99
C MET A 5 17.58 37.50 34.10
N HIS A 6 18.02 38.65 33.59
CA HIS A 6 17.20 39.45 32.68
C HIS A 6 16.90 38.71 31.35
N LEU A 7 17.89 38.02 30.78
CA LEU A 7 17.68 37.17 29.59
C LEU A 7 16.75 35.99 29.86
N TYR A 8 16.81 35.41 31.06
CA TYR A 8 15.90 34.35 31.48
C TYR A 8 14.46 34.87 31.58
N ASP A 9 14.25 36.02 32.22
CA ASP A 9 12.92 36.62 32.39
C ASP A 9 12.28 37.06 31.05
N GLU A 10 13.09 37.41 30.03
CA GLU A 10 12.59 37.69 28.68
C GLU A 10 12.15 36.43 27.91
N ILE A 11 12.86 35.31 28.11
CA ILE A 11 12.66 34.06 27.34
C ILE A 11 11.62 33.16 28.03
N GLU A 12 11.53 33.18 29.36
CA GLU A 12 10.64 32.35 30.16
C GLU A 12 9.18 32.37 29.68
N PRO A 13 8.50 33.52 29.48
CA PRO A 13 7.11 33.53 29.03
C PRO A 13 6.91 32.94 27.62
N GLN A 14 7.90 33.10 26.73
CA GLN A 14 7.86 32.51 25.39
C GLN A 14 8.00 30.98 25.47
N LEU A 15 8.96 30.52 26.29
CA LEU A 15 9.20 29.11 26.56
C LEU A 15 7.97 28.45 27.22
N SER A 16 7.36 29.11 28.20
CA SER A 16 6.14 28.66 28.87
C SER A 16 4.95 28.59 27.91
N SER A 17 4.81 29.53 26.98
CA SER A 17 3.76 29.46 25.94
C SER A 17 3.98 28.30 24.98
N VAL A 18 5.23 28.03 24.59
CA VAL A 18 5.58 26.90 23.72
C VAL A 18 5.34 25.58 24.45
N VAL A 19 5.73 25.47 25.72
CA VAL A 19 5.50 24.28 26.55
C VAL A 19 4.00 24.05 26.80
N SER A 20 3.23 25.11 27.05
CA SER A 20 1.77 25.04 27.18
C SER A 20 1.09 24.64 25.88
N CYS A 21 1.59 25.10 24.73
CA CYS A 21 1.08 24.69 23.43
C CYS A 21 1.39 23.20 23.20
N LEU A 22 2.63 22.78 23.46
CA LEU A 22 3.06 21.38 23.33
C LEU A 22 2.33 20.41 24.28
N SER A 23 1.95 20.84 25.48
CA SER A 23 1.20 20.02 26.44
C SER A 23 -0.27 19.83 26.07
N VAL A 24 -0.86 20.74 25.29
CA VAL A 24 -2.20 20.60 24.70
C VAL A 24 -2.16 19.79 23.40
N ILE A 25 -1.09 19.91 22.62
CA ILE A 25 -0.90 19.22 21.33
C ILE A 25 -0.59 17.72 21.50
N THR A 26 0.12 17.34 22.57
CA THR A 26 0.62 15.97 22.76
C THR A 26 -0.48 14.90 22.95
N PRO A 27 -1.59 15.14 23.68
CA PRO A 27 -2.69 14.18 23.79
C PRO A 27 -3.50 14.01 22.49
N GLU A 28 -3.54 15.03 21.62
CA GLU A 28 -4.30 15.00 20.36
C GLU A 28 -3.54 14.27 19.25
N ILE A 29 -2.23 14.51 19.10
CA ILE A 29 -1.39 13.82 18.09
C ILE A 29 -1.15 12.35 18.45
N PHE A 30 -1.07 12.02 19.75
CA PHE A 30 -0.87 10.66 20.25
C PHE A 30 -2.13 10.06 20.89
N GLY A 31 -3.30 10.60 20.55
CA GLY A 31 -4.59 10.11 21.03
C GLY A 31 -4.84 8.65 20.65
N PHE A 32 -5.83 8.02 21.30
CA PHE A 32 -6.19 6.61 21.05
C PHE A 32 -6.44 6.32 19.57
N THR A 33 -7.17 7.21 18.88
CA THR A 33 -7.47 7.10 17.44
C THR A 33 -6.19 7.10 16.61
N ALA A 34 -5.26 8.01 16.91
CA ALA A 34 -4.00 8.13 16.20
C ALA A 34 -3.11 6.91 16.38
N CYS A 35 -2.93 6.48 17.62
CA CYS A 35 -2.19 5.27 17.96
C CYS A 35 -2.79 4.06 17.24
N ARG A 36 -4.12 3.90 17.26
CA ARG A 36 -4.82 2.79 16.59
C ARG A 36 -4.58 2.81 15.08
N GLN A 37 -4.81 3.93 14.42
CA GLN A 37 -4.68 4.08 12.96
C GLN A 37 -3.25 3.86 12.48
N LEU A 38 -2.27 4.48 13.14
CA LEU A 38 -0.86 4.31 12.81
C LEU A 38 -0.39 2.88 13.08
N LEU A 39 -0.77 2.27 14.21
CA LEU A 39 -0.44 0.88 14.51
C LEU A 39 -1.02 -0.07 13.45
N GLN A 40 -2.29 0.10 13.09
CA GLN A 40 -2.93 -0.69 12.02
C GLN A 40 -2.20 -0.52 10.69
N MET A 41 -1.80 0.70 10.34
CA MET A 41 -1.04 1.01 9.12
C MET A 41 0.31 0.29 9.11
N PHE A 42 1.11 0.44 10.16
CA PHE A 42 2.42 -0.20 10.22
C PHE A 42 2.30 -1.72 10.23
N LEU A 43 1.34 -2.30 10.97
CA LEU A 43 1.08 -3.73 10.96
C LEU A 43 0.65 -4.21 9.56
N ALA A 44 -0.23 -3.49 8.87
CA ALA A 44 -0.65 -3.84 7.51
C ALA A 44 0.52 -3.80 6.52
N VAL A 45 1.39 -2.78 6.59
CA VAL A 45 2.58 -2.64 5.74
C VAL A 45 3.60 -3.74 6.04
N ILE A 46 3.90 -4.00 7.31
CA ILE A 46 4.81 -5.07 7.73
C ILE A 46 4.28 -6.41 7.25
N PHE A 47 3.00 -6.71 7.50
CA PHE A 47 2.37 -7.95 7.10
C PHE A 47 2.42 -8.15 5.58
N PHE A 48 2.09 -7.12 4.79
CA PHE A 48 2.15 -7.13 3.33
C PHE A 48 3.55 -7.54 2.82
N HIS A 49 4.59 -6.89 3.34
CA HIS A 49 5.97 -7.10 2.93
C HIS A 49 6.53 -8.44 3.42
N CYS A 50 6.29 -8.78 4.68
CA CYS A 50 6.70 -10.06 5.26
C CYS A 50 6.10 -11.24 4.50
N LEU A 51 4.80 -11.23 4.23
CA LEU A 51 4.18 -12.32 3.46
C LEU A 51 4.69 -12.40 2.02
N SER A 52 4.97 -11.25 1.40
CA SER A 52 5.55 -11.21 0.05
C SER A 52 6.98 -11.77 0.04
N LEU A 53 7.75 -11.52 1.09
CA LEU A 53 9.08 -12.08 1.29
C LEU A 53 9.05 -13.59 1.58
N SER A 54 8.15 -14.03 2.47
CA SER A 54 7.95 -15.45 2.80
C SER A 54 7.62 -16.27 1.55
N TRP A 55 6.74 -15.75 0.69
CA TRP A 55 6.43 -16.40 -0.58
C TRP A 55 7.68 -16.56 -1.47
N GLN A 56 8.45 -15.48 -1.65
CA GLN A 56 9.66 -15.53 -2.47
C GLN A 56 10.69 -16.51 -1.91
N LEU A 57 10.86 -16.58 -0.58
CA LEU A 57 11.77 -17.54 0.06
C LEU A 57 11.33 -18.98 -0.17
N LEU A 58 10.03 -19.27 -0.11
CA LEU A 58 9.48 -20.61 -0.30
C LEU A 58 9.59 -21.10 -1.76
N PHE A 59 9.37 -20.22 -2.73
CA PHE A 59 9.24 -20.62 -4.15
C PHE A 59 10.48 -20.32 -5.01
N MET A 60 11.23 -19.24 -4.71
CA MET A 60 12.42 -18.86 -5.47
C MET A 60 13.72 -19.35 -4.83
N GLY A 61 13.69 -19.74 -3.55
CA GLY A 61 14.85 -20.20 -2.79
C GLY A 61 15.70 -19.05 -2.23
N LYS A 62 16.38 -19.30 -1.10
CA LYS A 62 17.12 -18.29 -0.31
C LYS A 62 18.15 -17.50 -1.13
N ASN A 63 18.81 -18.14 -2.08
CA ASN A 63 19.88 -17.53 -2.87
C ASN A 63 19.39 -16.49 -3.89
N ASN A 64 18.07 -16.45 -4.17
CA ASN A 64 17.47 -15.54 -5.14
C ASN A 64 16.71 -14.37 -4.47
N VAL A 65 16.72 -14.30 -3.14
CA VAL A 65 16.01 -13.26 -2.37
C VAL A 65 17.01 -12.21 -1.89
N THR A 66 16.74 -10.94 -2.19
CA THR A 66 17.59 -9.80 -1.81
C THR A 66 16.76 -8.71 -1.13
N LEU A 67 17.37 -7.63 -0.61
CA LEU A 67 16.61 -6.49 -0.07
C LEU A 67 15.67 -5.86 -1.11
N LYS A 68 15.98 -5.98 -2.41
CA LYS A 68 15.09 -5.52 -3.49
C LYS A 68 13.80 -6.35 -3.58
N SER A 69 13.79 -7.57 -3.04
CA SER A 69 12.61 -8.43 -2.93
C SER A 69 11.55 -7.90 -1.98
N LEU A 70 11.86 -6.91 -1.13
CA LEU A 70 10.89 -6.20 -0.30
C LEU A 70 9.97 -5.29 -1.12
N LEU A 71 10.24 -5.06 -2.41
CA LEU A 71 9.42 -4.22 -3.29
C LEU A 71 9.26 -2.76 -2.81
N ILE A 72 10.15 -2.29 -1.92
CA ILE A 72 10.21 -0.91 -1.45
C ILE A 72 11.07 -0.11 -2.44
N SER A 73 10.41 0.59 -3.36
CA SER A 73 11.06 1.52 -4.29
C SER A 73 11.21 2.92 -3.67
N LYS A 74 12.06 3.76 -4.27
CA LYS A 74 12.18 5.18 -3.87
C LYS A 74 10.84 5.92 -3.97
N ASN A 75 10.10 5.69 -5.06
CA ASN A 75 8.79 6.32 -5.27
C ASN A 75 7.75 5.83 -4.25
N TYR A 76 7.79 4.55 -3.88
CA TYR A 76 6.95 4.00 -2.83
C TYR A 76 7.25 4.64 -1.47
N ALA A 77 8.54 4.74 -1.11
CA ALA A 77 8.96 5.36 0.14
C ALA A 77 8.54 6.84 0.20
N LEU A 78 8.68 7.56 -0.91
CA LEU A 78 8.23 8.94 -1.02
C LEU A 78 6.70 9.06 -0.86
N ALA A 79 5.93 8.22 -1.53
CA ALA A 79 4.46 8.23 -1.41
C ALA A 79 4.02 7.94 0.03
N MET A 80 4.69 7.01 0.73
CA MET A 80 4.43 6.75 2.13
C MET A 80 4.83 7.93 3.04
N ALA A 81 5.95 8.59 2.77
CA ALA A 81 6.35 9.78 3.51
C ALA A 81 5.34 10.92 3.34
N CYS A 82 4.86 11.16 2.10
CA CYS A 82 3.82 12.15 1.83
C CYS A 82 2.49 11.81 2.54
N SER A 83 2.10 10.53 2.56
CA SER A 83 0.91 10.05 3.28
C SER A 83 0.99 10.29 4.78
N LEU A 84 2.15 10.00 5.40
CA LEU A 84 2.37 10.27 6.81
C LEU A 84 2.41 11.78 7.08
N LEU A 85 3.01 12.56 6.20
CA LEU A 85 3.04 14.02 6.31
C LEU A 85 1.62 14.61 6.27
N GLU A 86 0.80 14.20 5.30
CA GLU A 86 -0.62 14.59 5.24
C GLU A 86 -1.34 14.21 6.53
N TYR A 87 -1.15 12.99 7.01
CA TYR A 87 -1.79 12.51 8.23
C TYR A 87 -1.45 13.38 9.45
N PHE A 88 -0.16 13.69 9.66
CA PHE A 88 0.29 14.49 10.80
C PHE A 88 -0.11 15.97 10.68
N VAL A 89 -0.16 16.52 9.46
CA VAL A 89 -0.68 17.87 9.22
C VAL A 89 -2.17 17.93 9.51
N GLU A 90 -2.95 16.95 9.02
CA GLU A 90 -4.41 16.94 9.17
C GLU A 90 -4.86 16.61 10.59
N ILE A 91 -4.15 15.74 11.32
CA ILE A 91 -4.53 15.49 12.73
C ILE A 91 -4.28 16.73 13.59
N TYR A 92 -3.27 17.54 13.26
CA TYR A 92 -2.98 18.78 13.95
C TYR A 92 -3.98 19.90 13.59
N LEU A 93 -4.30 20.06 12.30
CA LEU A 93 -5.18 21.14 11.84
C LEU A 93 -6.67 20.79 11.94
N PHE A 94 -7.02 19.53 11.73
CA PHE A 94 -8.40 19.04 11.55
C PHE A 94 -8.63 17.68 12.27
N PRO A 95 -8.42 17.57 13.60
CA PRO A 95 -8.50 16.30 14.32
C PRO A 95 -9.84 15.56 14.13
N GLY A 96 -10.95 16.30 14.02
CA GLY A 96 -12.28 15.71 13.77
C GLY A 96 -12.41 14.93 12.46
N MET A 97 -11.52 15.12 11.48
CA MET A 97 -11.46 14.30 10.26
C MET A 97 -10.91 12.90 10.54
N LYS A 98 -9.98 12.76 11.50
CA LYS A 98 -9.38 11.47 11.86
C LYS A 98 -10.30 10.65 12.76
N GLU A 99 -11.21 11.32 13.47
CA GLU A 99 -12.30 10.73 14.28
C GLU A 99 -13.50 10.22 13.45
N GLN A 100 -13.36 10.05 12.14
CA GLN A 100 -14.39 9.40 11.33
C GLN A 100 -14.21 7.88 11.37
N TRP A 101 -14.69 7.24 12.45
CA TRP A 101 -14.44 5.82 12.71
C TRP A 101 -15.02 4.90 11.64
N LEU A 102 -16.18 5.25 11.07
CA LEU A 102 -16.79 4.49 9.98
C LEU A 102 -15.86 4.46 8.75
N VAL A 103 -15.34 5.63 8.34
CA VAL A 103 -14.40 5.75 7.21
C VAL A 103 -13.14 4.94 7.48
N SER A 104 -12.56 5.12 8.68
CA SER A 104 -11.35 4.41 9.07
C SER A 104 -11.52 2.89 9.08
N ASN A 105 -12.65 2.38 9.60
CA ASN A 105 -12.96 0.95 9.63
C ASN A 105 -13.29 0.40 8.23
N THR A 106 -13.94 1.17 7.36
CA THR A 106 -14.10 0.81 5.95
C THR A 106 -12.74 0.69 5.27
N GLY A 107 -11.81 1.61 5.55
CA GLY A 107 -10.43 1.52 5.06
C GLY A 107 -9.74 0.23 5.51
N LEU A 108 -9.82 -0.10 6.80
CA LEU A 108 -9.27 -1.36 7.34
C LEU A 108 -9.90 -2.60 6.67
N PHE A 109 -11.22 -2.59 6.46
CA PHE A 109 -11.90 -3.67 5.74
C PHE A 109 -11.35 -3.82 4.31
N LEU A 110 -11.16 -2.71 3.59
CA LEU A 110 -10.57 -2.73 2.24
C LEU A 110 -9.12 -3.23 2.27
N VAL A 111 -8.32 -2.86 3.27
CA VAL A 111 -6.95 -3.39 3.46
C VAL A 111 -6.99 -4.91 3.58
N ILE A 112 -7.87 -5.47 4.41
CA ILE A 112 -8.01 -6.91 4.59
C ILE A 112 -8.45 -7.58 3.28
N VAL A 113 -9.49 -7.06 2.62
CA VAL A 113 -10.00 -7.61 1.36
C VAL A 113 -8.93 -7.58 0.26
N GLY A 114 -8.24 -6.45 0.10
CA GLY A 114 -7.18 -6.30 -0.90
C GLY A 114 -6.03 -7.27 -0.67
N GLU A 115 -5.62 -7.45 0.60
CA GLU A 115 -4.57 -8.39 0.97
C GLU A 115 -5.02 -9.84 0.73
N THR A 116 -6.26 -10.20 1.10
CA THR A 116 -6.82 -11.53 0.83
C THR A 116 -6.84 -11.84 -0.66
N ILE A 117 -7.36 -10.93 -1.50
CA ILE A 117 -7.38 -11.09 -2.96
C ILE A 117 -5.97 -11.33 -3.50
N ARG A 118 -5.01 -10.53 -3.03
CA ARG A 118 -3.61 -10.65 -3.46
C ARG A 118 -2.99 -11.98 -3.03
N LYS A 119 -3.24 -12.46 -1.81
CA LYS A 119 -2.70 -13.75 -1.36
C LYS A 119 -3.35 -14.92 -2.07
N LEU A 120 -4.66 -14.87 -2.30
CA LEU A 120 -5.35 -15.87 -3.12
C LEU A 120 -4.76 -15.92 -4.54
N ALA A 121 -4.44 -14.77 -5.15
CA ALA A 121 -3.75 -14.73 -6.43
C ALA A 121 -2.41 -15.44 -6.39
N ILE A 122 -1.57 -15.09 -5.42
CA ILE A 122 -0.23 -15.65 -5.26
C ILE A 122 -0.29 -17.17 -5.05
N ILE A 123 -1.15 -17.62 -4.13
CA ILE A 123 -1.33 -19.05 -3.81
C ILE A 123 -1.86 -19.82 -5.03
N THR A 124 -2.87 -19.28 -5.72
CA THR A 124 -3.47 -19.94 -6.90
C THR A 124 -2.48 -20.01 -8.06
N ALA A 125 -1.66 -18.97 -8.26
CA ALA A 125 -0.66 -18.95 -9.32
C ALA A 125 0.56 -19.83 -9.02
N GLY A 126 0.91 -20.03 -7.75
CA GLY A 126 2.01 -20.92 -7.37
C GLY A 126 3.32 -20.53 -8.06
N ARG A 127 4.00 -21.52 -8.67
CA ARG A 127 5.27 -21.30 -9.40
C ARG A 127 5.13 -20.41 -10.64
N SER A 128 3.91 -20.17 -11.13
CA SER A 128 3.67 -19.20 -12.21
C SER A 128 3.70 -17.75 -11.72
N PHE A 129 3.61 -17.51 -10.40
CA PHE A 129 3.64 -16.15 -9.86
C PHE A 129 5.05 -15.56 -9.87
N THR A 130 5.18 -14.32 -10.34
CA THR A 130 6.43 -13.55 -10.28
C THR A 130 6.13 -12.07 -10.04
N HIS A 131 6.96 -11.42 -9.22
CA HIS A 131 6.87 -9.97 -9.00
C HIS A 131 7.42 -9.16 -10.19
N LEU A 132 8.31 -9.76 -10.98
CA LEU A 132 8.84 -9.16 -12.20
C LEU A 132 8.15 -9.80 -13.41
N ILE A 133 7.74 -8.97 -14.38
CA ILE A 133 7.16 -9.48 -15.63
C ILE A 133 8.19 -10.38 -16.31
N ARG A 134 7.80 -11.64 -16.51
CA ARG A 134 8.62 -12.64 -17.16
C ARG A 134 8.64 -12.38 -18.66
N ARG A 135 9.86 -12.24 -19.21
CA ARG A 135 10.09 -11.96 -20.64
C ARG A 135 10.56 -13.19 -21.42
N TYR A 136 10.93 -14.26 -20.72
CA TYR A 136 11.44 -15.50 -21.32
C TYR A 136 10.61 -16.71 -20.89
N PRO A 137 10.37 -17.69 -21.80
CA PRO A 137 9.65 -18.92 -21.48
C PRO A 137 10.30 -19.71 -20.33
N ASN A 138 9.48 -20.47 -19.61
CA ASN A 138 9.93 -21.39 -18.56
C ASN A 138 8.89 -22.50 -18.42
N ASP A 139 9.33 -23.74 -18.36
CA ASP A 139 8.47 -24.93 -18.25
C ASP A 139 7.59 -24.92 -16.98
N GLN A 140 8.01 -24.19 -15.94
CA GLN A 140 7.23 -24.02 -14.72
C GLN A 140 6.16 -22.92 -14.85
N HIS A 141 6.23 -22.08 -15.89
CA HIS A 141 5.28 -20.99 -16.12
C HIS A 141 4.08 -21.51 -16.92
N LYS A 142 3.03 -21.88 -16.20
CA LYS A 142 1.76 -22.34 -16.78
C LYS A 142 0.72 -21.24 -16.75
N LEU A 143 -0.16 -21.23 -17.75
CA LEU A 143 -1.33 -20.36 -17.79
C LEU A 143 -2.35 -20.79 -16.73
N VAL A 144 -2.63 -19.90 -15.78
CA VAL A 144 -3.57 -20.14 -14.67
C VAL A 144 -4.89 -19.40 -14.93
N THR A 145 -5.98 -20.15 -15.02
CA THR A 145 -7.33 -19.64 -15.35
C THR A 145 -8.42 -20.12 -14.38
N HIS A 146 -8.04 -20.77 -13.28
CA HIS A 146 -8.94 -21.29 -12.25
C HIS A 146 -8.82 -20.50 -10.94
N GLY A 147 -9.67 -20.82 -9.97
CA GLY A 147 -9.71 -20.10 -8.70
C GLY A 147 -10.05 -18.63 -8.91
N ILE A 148 -9.33 -17.71 -8.26
CA ILE A 148 -9.57 -16.27 -8.40
C ILE A 148 -9.31 -15.76 -9.84
N TYR A 149 -8.42 -16.43 -10.59
CA TYR A 149 -8.14 -16.12 -11.99
C TYR A 149 -9.32 -16.41 -12.92
N LYS A 150 -10.32 -17.19 -12.50
CA LYS A 150 -11.55 -17.37 -13.29
C LYS A 150 -12.31 -16.05 -13.47
N TYR A 151 -12.25 -15.16 -12.48
CA TYR A 151 -13.05 -13.93 -12.42
C TYR A 151 -12.30 -12.70 -12.91
N ILE A 152 -11.00 -12.61 -12.61
CA ILE A 152 -10.16 -11.47 -12.98
C ILE A 152 -8.77 -11.95 -13.42
N ARG A 153 -8.19 -11.35 -14.47
CA ARG A 153 -6.90 -11.80 -15.04
C ARG A 153 -5.70 -11.40 -14.21
N HIS A 154 -5.78 -10.24 -13.54
CA HIS A 154 -4.71 -9.69 -12.73
C HIS A 154 -5.13 -9.49 -11.25
N PRO A 155 -5.51 -10.57 -10.55
CA PRO A 155 -6.04 -10.49 -9.18
C PRO A 155 -5.03 -9.89 -8.20
N SER A 156 -3.74 -10.17 -8.34
CA SER A 156 -2.71 -9.59 -7.45
C SER A 156 -2.57 -8.07 -7.59
N TYR A 157 -2.91 -7.52 -8.77
CA TYR A 157 -2.88 -6.10 -9.06
C TYR A 157 -4.15 -5.43 -8.52
N CYS A 158 -5.30 -6.06 -8.73
CA CYS A 158 -6.57 -5.63 -8.15
C CYS A 158 -6.49 -5.56 -6.61
N GLY A 159 -5.99 -6.63 -5.98
CA GLY A 159 -5.77 -6.67 -4.54
C GLY A 159 -4.81 -5.57 -4.05
N PHE A 160 -3.73 -5.30 -4.78
CA PHE A 160 -2.80 -4.22 -4.42
C PHE A 160 -3.41 -2.82 -4.55
N LEU A 161 -4.23 -2.58 -5.58
CA LEU A 161 -4.94 -1.30 -5.73
C LEU A 161 -5.91 -1.09 -4.56
N ILE A 162 -6.74 -2.09 -4.24
CA ILE A 162 -7.68 -2.03 -3.12
C ILE A 162 -6.95 -1.83 -1.79
N TRP A 163 -5.89 -2.62 -1.55
CA TRP A 163 -5.09 -2.53 -0.34
C TRP A 163 -4.46 -1.15 -0.17
N SER A 164 -3.79 -0.65 -1.21
CA SER A 164 -3.05 0.62 -1.14
C SER A 164 -3.99 1.82 -0.93
N VAL A 165 -5.14 1.87 -1.63
CA VAL A 165 -6.16 2.89 -1.40
C VAL A 165 -6.82 2.73 -0.03
N GLY A 166 -7.11 1.49 0.38
CA GLY A 166 -7.68 1.16 1.69
C GLY A 166 -6.84 1.68 2.86
N THR A 167 -5.50 1.62 2.74
CA THR A 167 -4.62 2.19 3.78
C THR A 167 -4.81 3.69 3.98
N GLN A 168 -5.08 4.44 2.91
CA GLN A 168 -5.26 5.89 2.98
C GLN A 168 -6.66 6.27 3.48
N ILE A 169 -7.68 5.49 3.11
CA ILE A 169 -9.03 5.60 3.68
C ILE A 169 -9.00 5.29 5.18
N MET A 170 -8.22 4.29 5.60
CA MET A 170 -8.07 3.89 7.00
C MET A 170 -7.49 5.02 7.87
N LEU A 171 -6.57 5.80 7.29
CA LEU A 171 -5.97 7.00 7.89
C LEU A 171 -6.83 8.26 7.72
N CYS A 172 -8.00 8.16 7.07
CA CYS A 172 -8.84 9.29 6.72
C CYS A 172 -8.06 10.40 5.97
N ASN A 173 -7.17 10.01 5.04
CA ASN A 173 -6.33 10.92 4.24
C ASN A 173 -6.97 11.16 2.86
N PRO A 174 -7.73 12.24 2.64
CA PRO A 174 -8.45 12.45 1.38
C PRO A 174 -7.50 12.64 0.18
N VAL A 175 -6.41 13.41 0.34
CA VAL A 175 -5.48 13.71 -0.76
C VAL A 175 -4.70 12.46 -1.14
N SER A 176 -4.12 11.77 -0.16
CA SER A 176 -3.39 10.53 -0.41
C SER A 176 -4.29 9.42 -0.93
N THR A 177 -5.56 9.35 -0.53
CA THR A 177 -6.51 8.38 -1.10
C THR A 177 -6.63 8.55 -2.61
N LEU A 178 -6.83 9.77 -3.09
CA LEU A 178 -6.92 10.06 -4.52
C LEU A 178 -5.57 9.87 -5.23
N ALA A 179 -4.48 10.31 -4.61
CA ALA A 179 -3.14 10.18 -5.17
C ALA A 179 -2.74 8.70 -5.34
N PHE A 180 -2.94 7.87 -4.32
CA PHE A 180 -2.65 6.43 -4.37
C PHE A 180 -3.52 5.74 -5.41
N ALA A 181 -4.81 6.05 -5.47
CA ALA A 181 -5.71 5.50 -6.48
C ALA A 181 -5.21 5.84 -7.90
N ALA A 182 -4.91 7.10 -8.18
CA ALA A 182 -4.46 7.56 -9.49
C ALA A 182 -3.10 6.98 -9.90
N VAL A 183 -2.11 7.02 -8.99
CA VAL A 183 -0.74 6.56 -9.25
C VAL A 183 -0.71 5.06 -9.47
N VAL A 184 -1.35 4.28 -8.60
CA VAL A 184 -1.37 2.82 -8.70
C VAL A 184 -2.19 2.36 -9.91
N TRP A 185 -3.32 3.02 -10.18
CA TRP A 185 -4.10 2.74 -11.38
C TRP A 185 -3.28 3.01 -12.66
N ARG A 186 -2.61 4.16 -12.75
CA ARG A 186 -1.76 4.50 -13.91
C ARG A 186 -0.62 3.50 -14.08
N PHE A 187 0.03 3.11 -12.99
CA PHE A 187 1.07 2.09 -13.01
C PHE A 187 0.56 0.78 -13.62
N PHE A 188 -0.63 0.32 -13.24
CA PHE A 188 -1.20 -0.90 -13.81
C PHE A 188 -1.74 -0.73 -15.23
N LYS A 189 -2.20 0.46 -15.61
CA LYS A 189 -2.57 0.79 -17.00
C LYS A 189 -1.42 0.58 -17.97
N GLU A 190 -0.21 0.93 -17.57
CA GLU A 190 0.99 0.75 -18.39
C GLU A 190 1.55 -0.68 -18.26
N ARG A 191 1.49 -1.26 -17.06
CA ARG A 191 2.06 -2.58 -16.76
C ARG A 191 1.28 -3.76 -17.36
N ILE A 192 -0.06 -3.73 -17.27
CA ILE A 192 -0.91 -4.85 -17.70
C ILE A 192 -0.70 -5.16 -19.19
N PRO A 193 -0.85 -4.21 -20.14
CA PRO A 193 -0.66 -4.50 -21.56
C PRO A 193 0.74 -5.05 -21.88
N TYR A 194 1.77 -4.53 -21.21
CA TYR A 194 3.14 -5.01 -21.36
C TYR A 194 3.31 -6.46 -20.88
N GLU A 195 2.66 -6.84 -19.78
CA GLU A 195 2.64 -8.23 -19.33
C GLU A 195 1.85 -9.14 -20.26
N GLU A 196 0.67 -8.70 -20.69
CA GLU A 196 -0.20 -9.48 -21.58
C GLU A 196 0.45 -9.72 -22.93
N PHE A 197 1.30 -8.81 -23.42
CA PHE A 197 2.11 -9.03 -24.61
C PHE A 197 2.94 -10.31 -24.50
N PHE A 198 3.67 -10.51 -23.39
CA PHE A 198 4.45 -11.73 -23.18
C PHE A 198 3.57 -12.95 -22.92
N LEU A 199 2.45 -12.80 -22.20
CA LEU A 199 1.52 -13.91 -21.97
C LEU A 199 0.93 -14.43 -23.29
N ARG A 200 0.65 -13.55 -24.25
CA ARG A 200 0.24 -13.92 -25.61
C ARG A 200 1.35 -14.63 -26.37
N GLN A 201 2.60 -14.18 -26.22
CA GLN A 201 3.75 -14.89 -26.80
C GLN A 201 3.97 -16.29 -26.21
N PHE A 202 3.73 -16.47 -24.91
CA PHE A 202 3.96 -17.76 -24.24
C PHE A 202 2.83 -18.76 -24.47
N PHE A 203 1.58 -18.31 -24.50
CA PHE A 203 0.41 -19.20 -24.46
C PHE A 203 -0.52 -19.06 -25.67
N GLY A 204 -0.24 -18.14 -26.60
CA GLY A 204 -0.94 -17.98 -27.86
C GLY A 204 -2.46 -17.88 -27.70
N SER A 205 -3.19 -18.70 -28.47
CA SER A 205 -4.65 -18.75 -28.49
C SER A 205 -5.28 -19.06 -27.12
N GLY A 206 -4.58 -19.81 -26.26
CA GLY A 206 -5.06 -20.12 -24.91
C GLY A 206 -5.21 -18.87 -24.05
N TYR A 207 -4.29 -17.91 -24.17
CA TYR A 207 -4.41 -16.64 -23.46
C TYR A 207 -5.47 -15.73 -24.12
N GLU A 208 -5.57 -15.73 -25.45
CA GLU A 208 -6.60 -14.95 -26.17
C GLU A 208 -8.02 -15.34 -25.75
N GLU A 209 -8.30 -16.64 -25.70
CA GLU A 209 -9.62 -17.14 -25.28
C GLU A 209 -9.93 -16.76 -23.83
N TYR A 210 -8.93 -16.87 -22.96
CA TYR A 210 -9.04 -16.45 -21.57
C TYR A 210 -9.26 -14.93 -21.44
N ALA A 211 -8.52 -14.12 -22.19
CA ALA A 211 -8.64 -12.67 -22.20
C ALA A 211 -10.03 -12.19 -22.66
N ARG A 212 -10.67 -12.93 -23.55
CA ARG A 212 -12.01 -12.62 -24.06
C ARG A 212 -13.12 -12.82 -23.03
N ARG A 213 -12.97 -13.81 -22.13
CA ARG A 213 -14.02 -14.20 -21.17
C ARG A 213 -13.85 -13.64 -19.76
N THR A 214 -12.66 -13.15 -19.43
CA THR A 214 -12.31 -12.70 -18.08
C THR A 214 -11.77 -11.28 -18.14
N THR A 215 -12.24 -10.38 -17.28
CA THR A 215 -11.80 -8.97 -17.22
C THR A 215 -10.40 -8.82 -16.61
N SER A 216 -9.69 -7.72 -16.89
CA SER A 216 -8.39 -7.45 -16.25
C SER A 216 -8.47 -7.41 -14.71
N GLY A 217 -9.61 -6.94 -14.18
CA GLY A 217 -9.84 -6.72 -12.75
C GLY A 217 -9.50 -5.31 -12.26
N ILE A 218 -8.97 -4.45 -13.13
CA ILE A 218 -8.74 -3.02 -12.84
C ILE A 218 -9.71 -2.20 -13.71
N PRO A 219 -10.46 -1.24 -13.14
CA PRO A 219 -11.41 -0.43 -13.89
C PRO A 219 -10.75 0.23 -15.12
N PHE A 220 -11.46 0.25 -16.26
CA PHE A 220 -11.02 0.91 -17.50
C PHE A 220 -9.74 0.37 -18.14
N ILE A 221 -9.26 -0.81 -17.74
CA ILE A 221 -8.18 -1.55 -18.41
C ILE A 221 -8.78 -2.80 -19.01
N LYS A 222 -8.65 -2.97 -20.33
CA LYS A 222 -9.18 -4.14 -21.05
C LYS A 222 -8.44 -5.41 -20.69
#